data_AF-A0A9P7ZW88-F1
#
_entry.id   AF-A0A9P7ZW88-F1
#
_cell.length_a   1.000
_cell.length_b   1.000
_cell.length_c   1.000
_cell.angle_alpha   90.00
_cell.angle_beta   90.00
_cell.angle_gamma   90.00
#
_symmetry.space_group_name_H-M   'P 1'
#
loop_
_entity.id
_entity.type
_entity.pdbx_description
1 polymer ?
#
loop_
_entity_poly.entity_id
_entity_poly.type
_entity_poly.pdbx_seq_one_letter_code
_entity_poly.pdbx_strand_id
1 'polypeptide(L)' 'GLRPNRRGGVRVSTSVEQLDWNEGWANQVVLVAHNYGHAGFGYQASIGCANKVVADIEAHLDELVEVRSRARTMAKL' A
#
# COMPACT_ATOMS: atom_id res chain seq x y z
N GLY A 1 -0.73 -2.18 -18.80
CA GLY A 1 -0.78 -0.96 -19.62
C GLY A 1 0.60 -0.32 -19.62
N LEU A 2 1.02 0.26 -20.74
CA LEU A 2 2.37 0.78 -21.05
C LEU A 2 2.79 1.98 -20.15
N ARG A 3 2.63 1.87 -18.84
CA ARG A 3 3.11 2.82 -17.84
C ARG A 3 4.63 2.64 -17.70
N PRO A 4 5.39 3.69 -17.36
CA PRO A 4 6.84 3.59 -17.19
C PRO A 4 7.26 2.43 -16.28
N ASN A 5 8.38 1.79 -16.62
CA ASN A 5 9.02 0.82 -15.74
C ASN A 5 9.55 1.54 -14.49
N ARG A 6 9.48 0.89 -13.33
CA ARG A 6 10.12 1.40 -12.12
C ARG A 6 11.58 0.98 -12.11
N ARG A 7 12.48 1.86 -11.68
CA ARG A 7 13.87 1.48 -11.37
C ARG A 7 13.85 0.39 -10.28
N GLY A 8 14.45 -0.77 -10.56
CA GLY A 8 14.40 -1.95 -9.68
C GLY A 8 13.24 -2.91 -9.95
N GLY A 9 12.53 -2.77 -11.07
CA GLY A 9 11.46 -3.68 -11.51
C GLY A 9 10.11 -3.38 -10.86
N VAL A 10 9.11 -4.21 -11.14
CA VAL A 10 7.76 -4.04 -10.57
C VAL A 10 7.79 -4.01 -9.05
N ARG A 11 6.95 -3.16 -8.46
CA ARG A 11 6.66 -3.19 -7.02
C ARG A 11 5.27 -3.76 -6.83
N VAL A 12 5.20 -4.91 -6.16
CA VAL A 12 3.98 -5.48 -5.57
C VAL A 12 4.27 -5.69 -4.09
N SER A 13 3.75 -4.80 -3.24
CA SER A 13 3.98 -4.82 -1.80
C SER A 13 2.99 -3.92 -1.08
N THR A 14 2.75 -4.18 0.20
CA THR A 14 1.99 -3.30 1.10
C THR A 14 2.87 -2.64 2.14
N SER A 15 2.40 -1.51 2.69
CA SER A 15 2.98 -0.82 3.84
C SER A 15 1.86 -0.15 4.66
N VAL A 16 1.94 -0.23 5.98
CA VAL A 16 1.09 0.59 6.87
C VAL A 16 1.80 1.92 7.06
N GLU A 17 1.16 3.02 6.65
CA GLU A 17 1.75 4.35 6.65
C GLU A 17 0.86 5.31 7.44
N GLN A 18 1.48 6.12 8.30
CA GLN A 18 0.85 7.29 8.87
C GLN A 18 1.04 8.44 7.88
N LEU A 19 -0.04 8.84 7.23
CA LEU A 19 -0.03 9.94 6.29
C LEU A 19 -0.21 11.25 7.05
N ASP A 20 0.83 12.09 7.00
CA ASP A 20 0.79 13.49 7.39
C ASP A 20 0.89 14.33 6.10
N TRP A 21 -0.25 14.48 5.43
CA TRP A 21 -0.34 15.28 4.21
C TRP A 21 -0.87 16.65 4.60
N ASN A 22 -0.04 17.68 4.41
CA ASN A 22 -0.41 19.10 4.53
C ASN A 22 -1.52 19.56 3.54
N GLU A 23 -2.20 18.63 2.87
CA GLU A 23 -3.27 18.85 1.88
C GLU A 23 -4.68 18.61 2.45
N GLY A 24 -4.85 18.66 3.78
CA GLY A 24 -6.16 18.61 4.44
C GLY A 24 -6.70 17.21 4.73
N TRP A 25 -5.87 16.17 4.53
CA TRP A 25 -6.16 14.84 5.05
C TRP A 25 -5.80 14.84 6.54
N ALA A 26 -6.77 14.51 7.39
CA ALA A 26 -6.48 14.30 8.82
C ALA A 26 -5.35 13.27 8.97
N ASN A 27 -4.53 13.40 10.01
CA ASN A 27 -3.50 12.41 10.39
C ASN A 27 -4.11 11.00 10.42
N GLN A 28 -3.95 10.27 9.32
CA GLN A 28 -4.63 9.01 9.09
C GLN A 28 -3.60 7.92 8.84
N VAL A 29 -3.78 6.82 9.58
CA VAL A 29 -3.05 5.58 9.33
C VAL A 29 -3.82 4.81 8.25
N VAL A 30 -3.14 4.51 7.15
CA VAL A 30 -3.70 3.76 6.02
C VAL A 30 -2.77 2.62 5.61
N LEU A 31 -3.34 1.62 4.93
CA LEU A 31 -2.58 0.58 4.27
C LEU A 31 -2.39 0.98 2.81
N VAL A 32 -1.15 1.20 2.38
CA VAL A 32 -0.79 1.55 1.02
C VAL A 32 -0.43 0.27 0.26
N ALA A 33 -1.22 -0.04 -0.77
CA ALA A 33 -0.95 -1.16 -1.66
C ALA A 33 -0.24 -0.68 -2.93
N HIS A 34 1.05 -0.97 -3.05
CA HIS A 34 1.82 -0.67 -4.25
C HIS A 34 1.68 -1.81 -5.25
N ASN A 35 1.17 -1.49 -6.44
CA ASN A 35 1.08 -2.42 -7.56
C ASN A 35 1.35 -1.67 -8.87
N TYR A 36 2.61 -1.33 -9.14
CA TYR A 36 2.99 -0.48 -10.26
C TYR A 36 4.38 -0.81 -10.84
N GLY A 37 4.73 -0.16 -11.96
CA GLY A 37 6.01 -0.33 -12.63
C GLY A 37 6.04 -1.44 -13.69
N HIS A 38 4.88 -1.84 -14.22
CA HIS A 38 4.75 -3.02 -15.08
C HIS A 38 5.17 -2.85 -16.54
N ALA A 39 5.54 -1.65 -17.00
CA ALA A 39 6.05 -1.43 -18.35
C ALA A 39 5.19 -2.13 -19.43
N GLY A 40 5.84 -2.86 -20.34
CA GLY A 40 5.21 -3.66 -21.40
C GLY A 40 4.61 -4.98 -20.94
N PHE A 41 4.85 -5.45 -19.72
CA PHE A 41 4.49 -6.81 -19.30
C PHE A 41 3.29 -6.88 -18.34
N GLY A 42 2.64 -5.75 -18.06
CA GLY A 42 1.52 -5.73 -17.11
C GLY A 42 0.34 -6.62 -17.49
N TYR A 43 0.14 -6.94 -18.77
CA TYR A 43 -0.89 -7.89 -19.18
C TYR A 43 -0.52 -9.33 -18.79
N GLN A 44 0.65 -9.82 -19.21
CA GLN A 44 1.04 -11.21 -18.89
C GLN A 44 1.28 -11.46 -17.40
N ALA A 45 1.62 -10.43 -16.62
CA ALA A 45 1.82 -10.53 -15.18
C ALA A 45 0.58 -10.19 -14.34
N SER A 46 -0.52 -9.74 -14.96
CA SER A 46 -1.66 -9.12 -14.28
C SER A 46 -2.22 -9.95 -13.13
N ILE A 47 -2.58 -11.21 -13.38
CA ILE A 47 -3.20 -12.09 -12.38
C ILE A 47 -2.26 -12.41 -11.23
N GLY A 48 -0.98 -12.69 -11.52
CA GLY A 48 0.01 -12.95 -10.48
C GLY A 48 0.23 -11.74 -9.57
N CYS A 49 0.36 -10.54 -10.16
CA CYS A 49 0.49 -9.30 -9.41
C CYS A 49 -0.77 -8.97 -8.60
N ALA A 50 -1.96 -9.22 -9.15
CA ALA A 50 -3.23 -9.03 -8.45
C ALA A 50 -3.37 -9.97 -7.25
N ASN A 51 -3.11 -11.27 -7.44
CA ASN A 51 -3.18 -12.24 -6.34
C ASN A 51 -2.17 -11.94 -5.24
N LYS A 52 -0.94 -11.55 -5.62
CA LYS A 52 0.08 -11.16 -4.64
C LYS A 52 -0.34 -9.94 -3.83
N VAL A 53 -0.85 -8.88 -4.47
CA VAL A 53 -1.25 -7.67 -3.71
C VAL A 53 -2.44 -7.95 -2.79
N VAL A 54 -3.38 -8.81 -3.19
CA VAL A 54 -4.50 -9.23 -2.33
C VAL A 54 -3.98 -9.97 -1.10
N ALA A 55 -3.10 -10.96 -1.28
CA ALA A 55 -2.49 -11.69 -0.17
C ALA A 55 -1.70 -10.77 0.77
N ASP A 56 -0.92 -9.83 0.20
CA ASP A 56 -0.17 -8.85 0.99
C ASP A 56 -1.11 -7.91 1.77
N ILE A 57 -2.26 -7.53 1.20
CA ILE A 57 -3.29 -6.72 1.90
C ILE A 57 -3.85 -7.49 3.08
N GLU A 58 -4.32 -8.72 2.86
CA GLU A 58 -4.91 -9.57 3.89
C GLU A 58 -3.93 -9.78 5.05
N ALA A 59 -2.65 -10.03 4.75
CA ALA A 59 -1.61 -10.24 5.75
C ALA A 59 -1.32 -9.01 6.65
N HIS A 60 -1.65 -7.79 6.21
CA HIS A 60 -1.36 -6.55 6.93
C HIS A 60 -2.60 -5.86 7.51
N LEU A 61 -3.78 -6.48 7.42
CA LEU A 61 -5.01 -5.92 8.01
C LEU A 61 -4.92 -5.81 9.53
N ASP A 62 -4.36 -6.82 10.20
CA ASP A 62 -4.23 -6.82 11.66
C ASP A 62 -3.25 -5.74 12.14
N GLU A 63 -2.11 -5.58 11.44
CA GLU A 63 -1.15 -4.50 11.71
C GLU A 63 -1.81 -3.13 11.54
N LEU A 64 -2.59 -2.93 10.47
CA LEU A 64 -3.32 -1.68 10.24
C LEU A 64 -4.26 -1.37 11.42
N VAL A 65 -4.97 -2.37 11.94
CA VAL A 65 -5.87 -2.21 13.09
C VAL A 65 -5.08 -1.86 14.35
N GLU A 66 -3.97 -2.54 14.60
CA GLU A 66 -3.11 -2.28 15.76
C GLU A 66 -2.57 -0.84 15.73
N VAL A 67 -1.96 -0.43 14.63
CA VAL A 67 -1.36 0.91 14.49
C VAL A 67 -2.43 2.00 14.62
N ARG A 68 -3.62 1.80 14.04
CA ARG A 68 -4.76 2.73 14.21
C ARG A 68 -5.21 2.86 15.66
N SER A 69 -5.24 1.78 16.41
CA SER A 69 -5.63 1.81 17.83
C SER A 69 -4.61 2.60 18.68
N ARG A 70 -3.32 2.43 18.39
CA ARG A 70 -2.22 3.16 19.06
C ARG A 70 -2.25 4.65 18.72
N ALA A 71 -2.41 5.00 17.45
CA ALA A 71 -2.51 6.39 17.01
C ALA A 71 -3.70 7.12 17.66
N ARG A 72 -4.86 6.47 17.78
CA ARG A 72 -6.03 7.01 18.49
C ARG A 72 -5.80 7.21 19.98
N THR A 73 -5.02 6.34 20.61
CA THR A 73 -4.68 6.45 22.04
C THR A 73 -3.79 7.66 22.29
N MET A 74 -2.78 7.86 21.44
CA MET A 74 -1.87 9.02 21.52
C MET A 74 -2.58 10.35 21.30
N ALA A 75 -3.58 10.42 20.41
CA ALA A 75 -4.34 11.64 20.16
C ALA A 75 -5.27 12.07 21.31
N LYS A 76 -5.46 11.23 22.34
CA LYS A 76 -6.33 11.50 23.51
C LYS A 76 -5.58 11.98 24.76
N LEU A 77 -4.25 11.87 24.77
CA LEU A 77 -3.37 12.36 25.85
C LEU A 77 -2.95 13.80 25.55
#